data_AF-A0A2K3Q7B5-F1
#
_entry.id   AF-A0A2K3Q7B5-F1
#
_cell.length_a   1.000
_cell.length_b   1.000
_cell.length_c   1.000
_cell.angle_alpha   90.00
_cell.angle_beta   90.00
_cell.angle_gamma   90.00
#
_symmetry.space_group_name_H-M   'P 1'
#
loop_
_entity.id
_entity.type
_entity.pdbx_description
1 polymer ?
#
loop_
_entity_poly.entity_id
_entity_poly.type
_entity_poly.pdbx_seq_one_letter_code
_entity_poly.pdbx_strand_id
1 'polypeptide(L)'
;MDPLNPVASTLDPAIAQIYSQASSIRQAARETAPAPGSDEGERREAEARRRKTRELAKAALATPQRLRELAKEGRMEEARRQWELPRRLLVAWKDRGVGGEDVQAVIEEGDAVVRPTREPRSERTSTASR
;
A
#
# COMPACT_ATOMS: atom_id res chain seq x y z
N MET A 1 -5.52 61.68 14.94
CA MET A 1 -5.00 61.17 13.64
C MET A 1 -4.07 60.03 13.99
N ASP A 2 -4.58 58.80 14.08
CA ASP A 2 -3.75 57.62 14.33
C ASP A 2 -3.25 57.04 13.00
N PRO A 3 -1.92 56.89 12.81
CA PRO A 3 -1.36 56.36 11.58
C PRO A 3 -1.48 54.83 11.57
N LEU A 4 -2.31 54.31 10.66
CA LEU A 4 -2.42 52.88 10.40
C LEU A 4 -1.12 52.35 9.80
N ASN A 5 -0.41 51.55 10.61
CA ASN A 5 0.44 50.41 10.29
C ASN A 5 1.08 50.31 8.88
N PRO A 6 2.42 50.41 8.74
CA PRO A 6 3.14 50.22 7.46
C PRO A 6 3.21 48.76 6.97
N VAL A 7 2.71 47.79 7.74
CA VAL A 7 2.79 46.35 7.45
C VAL A 7 1.79 45.86 6.42
N ALA A 8 0.77 46.66 6.08
CA ALA A 8 -0.26 46.27 5.11
C ALA A 8 0.22 46.39 3.64
N SER A 9 1.20 47.26 3.35
CA SER A 9 1.73 47.45 1.98
C SER A 9 2.89 46.51 1.61
N THR A 10 3.38 45.68 2.53
CA THR A 10 4.52 44.77 2.31
C THR A 10 4.14 43.32 2.10
N LEU A 11 2.86 42.96 2.28
CA LEU A 11 2.38 41.60 2.03
C LEU A 11 2.32 41.28 0.53
N ASP A 12 1.80 42.21 -0.28
CA ASP A 12 1.66 42.02 -1.73
C ASP A 12 2.99 41.84 -2.48
N PRO A 13 4.06 42.63 -2.21
CA PRO A 13 5.37 42.43 -2.83
C PRO A 13 6.03 41.11 -2.41
N ALA A 14 5.88 40.71 -1.15
CA ALA A 14 6.42 39.44 -0.66
C ALA A 14 5.70 38.24 -1.30
N ILE A 15 4.38 38.32 -1.47
CA ILE A 15 3.59 37.30 -2.18
C ILE A 15 4.01 37.20 -3.65
N ALA A 16 4.20 38.33 -4.33
CA ALA A 16 4.69 38.35 -5.72
C ALA A 16 6.08 37.69 -5.84
N GLN A 17 6.97 37.93 -4.87
CA GLN A 17 8.30 37.32 -4.84
C GLN A 17 8.23 35.80 -4.62
N ILE A 18 7.34 35.33 -3.73
CA ILE A 18 7.12 33.89 -3.50
C ILE A 18 6.58 33.22 -4.77
N TYR A 19 5.63 33.84 -5.48
CA TYR A 19 5.13 33.32 -6.76
C TYR A 19 6.22 33.25 -7.83
N SER A 20 7.05 34.29 -7.93
CA SER A 20 8.19 34.32 -8.86
C SER A 20 9.19 33.20 -8.55
N GLN A 21 9.55 33.03 -7.28
CA GLN A 21 10.44 31.95 -6.83
C GLN A 21 9.84 30.56 -7.10
N ALA A 22 8.57 30.35 -6.74
CA ALA A 22 7.88 29.08 -6.99
C ALA A 22 7.75 28.77 -8.49
N SER A 23 7.57 29.80 -9.33
CA SER A 23 7.54 29.65 -10.79
C SER A 23 8.92 29.28 -11.34
N SER A 24 9.98 29.94 -10.88
CA SER A 24 11.36 29.64 -11.28
C SER A 24 11.79 28.23 -10.86
N ILE A 25 11.42 27.79 -9.67
CA ILE A 25 11.69 26.41 -9.21
C ILE A 25 10.95 25.40 -10.10
N ARG A 26 9.68 25.64 -10.42
CA ARG A 26 8.92 24.77 -11.34
C ARG A 26 9.50 24.73 -12.75
N GLN A 27 9.95 25.87 -13.24
CA GLN A 27 10.55 25.98 -14.57
C GLN A 27 11.88 25.23 -14.63
N ALA A 28 12.77 25.42 -13.65
CA ALA A 28 14.03 24.67 -13.54
C ALA A 28 13.82 23.16 -13.40
N ALA A 29 12.78 22.74 -12.66
CA ALA A 29 12.41 21.32 -12.56
C ALA A 29 11.89 20.75 -13.89
N ARG A 30 11.23 21.57 -14.72
CA ARG A 30 10.72 21.16 -16.04
C ARG A 30 11.84 21.08 -17.09
N GLU A 31 12.83 21.96 -17.01
CA GLU A 31 13.99 21.97 -17.92
C GLU A 31 14.94 20.79 -17.68
N THR A 32 15.01 20.30 -16.44
CA THR A 32 15.82 19.14 -16.05
C THR A 32 15.06 17.82 -16.16
N ALA A 33 13.74 17.85 -16.38
CA ALA A 33 12.96 16.65 -16.60
C ALA A 33 13.13 16.17 -18.05
N PRO A 34 13.43 14.88 -18.28
CA PRO A 34 13.43 14.33 -19.62
C PRO A 34 12.05 14.51 -20.25
N ALA A 35 12.02 14.80 -21.54
CA ALA A 35 10.77 15.02 -22.27
C ALA A 35 9.83 13.81 -22.11
N PRO A 36 8.52 14.02 -21.91
CA PRO A 36 7.56 12.92 -21.88
C PRO A 36 7.60 12.17 -23.21
N GLY A 37 7.83 10.85 -23.16
CA GLY A 37 7.99 10.00 -24.34
C GLY A 37 9.41 9.94 -24.92
N SER A 38 10.43 10.45 -24.22
CA SER A 38 11.83 10.15 -24.57
C SER A 38 12.23 8.76 -24.09
N ASP A 39 13.16 8.11 -24.80
CA ASP A 39 13.70 6.78 -24.42
C ASP A 39 14.22 6.76 -22.97
N GLU A 40 14.80 7.87 -22.50
CA GLU A 40 15.30 8.02 -21.12
C GLU A 40 14.14 8.14 -20.10
N GLY A 41 13.08 8.87 -20.45
CA GLY A 41 11.85 8.93 -19.67
C GLY A 41 11.18 7.55 -19.55
N GLU A 42 11.06 6.83 -20.66
CA GLU A 42 10.46 5.49 -20.70
C GLU A 42 11.26 4.46 -19.89
N ARG A 43 12.59 4.50 -19.97
CA ARG A 43 13.48 3.64 -19.15
C ARG A 43 13.30 3.93 -17.67
N ARG A 44 13.29 5.20 -17.26
CA ARG A 44 13.09 5.61 -15.87
C ARG A 44 11.72 5.17 -15.34
N GLU A 45 10.68 5.29 -16.16
CA GLU A 45 9.33 4.82 -15.80
C GLU A 45 9.26 3.29 -15.71
N ALA A 46 9.92 2.55 -16.61
CA ALA A 46 10.01 1.10 -16.56
C ALA A 46 10.72 0.62 -15.28
N GLU A 47 11.84 1.26 -14.90
CA GLU A 47 12.55 0.97 -13.64
C GLU A 47 11.70 1.30 -12.42
N ALA A 48 11.02 2.44 -12.42
CA ALA A 48 10.12 2.83 -11.33
C ALA A 48 8.98 1.82 -11.18
N ARG A 49 8.38 1.35 -12.29
CA ARG A 49 7.36 0.30 -12.29
C ARG A 49 7.91 -1.01 -11.72
N ARG A 50 9.10 -1.45 -12.17
CA ARG A 50 9.76 -2.67 -11.65
C ARG A 50 10.00 -2.58 -10.14
N ARG A 51 10.50 -1.45 -9.64
CA ARG A 51 10.73 -1.22 -8.21
C ARG A 51 9.43 -1.30 -7.42
N LYS A 52 8.37 -0.63 -7.89
CA LYS A 52 7.05 -0.68 -7.25
C LYS A 52 6.50 -2.10 -7.18
N THR A 53 6.59 -2.86 -8.27
CA THR A 53 6.16 -4.26 -8.30
C THR A 53 6.93 -5.12 -7.29
N ARG A 54 8.26 -4.92 -7.18
CA ARG A 54 9.08 -5.64 -6.21
C ARG A 54 8.68 -5.34 -4.76
N GLU A 55 8.42 -4.07 -4.44
CA GLU A 55 7.98 -3.70 -3.09
C GLU A 55 6.59 -4.25 -2.75
N LEU A 56 5.67 -4.25 -3.74
CA LEU A 56 4.36 -4.90 -3.58
C LEU A 56 4.50 -6.40 -3.33
N ALA A 57 5.45 -7.08 -4.01
CA ALA A 57 5.71 -8.50 -3.80
C ALA A 57 6.21 -8.78 -2.40
N LYS A 58 7.21 -8.02 -1.93
CA LYS A 58 7.69 -8.13 -0.55
C LYS A 58 6.57 -7.94 0.47
N ALA A 59 5.73 -6.92 0.27
CA ALA A 59 4.61 -6.64 1.17
C ALA A 59 3.58 -7.78 1.19
N ALA A 60 3.20 -8.32 0.03
CA ALA A 60 2.26 -9.43 -0.06
C ALA A 60 2.82 -10.70 0.60
N LEU A 61 4.08 -11.05 0.33
CA LEU A 61 4.76 -12.21 0.91
C LEU A 61 4.97 -12.09 2.44
N ALA A 62 5.13 -10.88 2.96
CA ALA A 62 5.28 -10.65 4.40
C ALA A 62 3.94 -10.70 5.17
N THR A 63 2.80 -10.66 4.46
CA THR A 63 1.49 -10.52 5.10
C THR A 63 1.09 -11.73 5.96
N PRO A 64 1.24 -13.01 5.53
CA PRO A 64 0.83 -14.17 6.34
C PRO A 64 1.44 -14.20 7.76
N GLN A 65 2.69 -13.77 7.90
CA GLN A 65 3.35 -13.64 9.20
C GLN A 65 2.64 -12.62 10.11
N ARG A 66 2.29 -11.44 9.58
CA ARG A 66 1.53 -10.42 10.31
C ARG A 66 0.14 -10.89 10.68
N LEU A 67 -0.51 -11.66 9.81
CA LEU A 67 -1.81 -12.26 10.11
C LEU A 67 -1.72 -13.21 11.29
N ARG A 68 -0.66 -14.02 11.38
CA ARG A 68 -0.44 -14.90 12.55
C ARG A 68 -0.27 -14.12 13.84
N GLU A 69 0.42 -12.99 13.80
CA GLU A 69 0.60 -12.11 14.96
C GLU A 69 -0.75 -11.54 15.41
N LEU A 70 -1.54 -10.99 14.49
CA LEU A 70 -2.91 -10.51 14.77
C LEU A 70 -3.83 -11.63 15.30
N ALA A 71 -3.73 -12.84 14.75
CA ALA A 71 -4.50 -13.99 15.20
C ALA A 71 -4.13 -14.40 16.63
N LYS A 72 -2.84 -14.38 16.99
CA LYS A 72 -2.36 -14.61 18.36
C LYS A 72 -2.86 -13.55 19.34
N GLU A 73 -3.01 -12.31 18.88
CA GLU A 73 -3.61 -11.21 19.65
C GLU A 73 -5.14 -11.28 19.73
N GLY A 74 -5.78 -12.29 19.12
CA GLY A 74 -7.25 -12.42 19.07
C GLY A 74 -7.93 -11.45 18.09
N ARG A 75 -7.16 -10.69 17.29
CA ARG A 75 -7.65 -9.69 16.34
C ARG A 75 -7.99 -10.30 14.98
N MET A 76 -8.80 -11.36 14.99
CA MET A 76 -9.12 -12.15 13.78
C MET A 76 -9.83 -11.32 12.70
N GLU A 77 -10.73 -10.42 13.08
CA GLU A 77 -11.43 -9.55 12.12
C GLU A 77 -10.51 -8.56 11.44
N GLU A 78 -9.47 -8.11 12.12
CA GLU A 78 -8.46 -7.26 11.52
C GLU A 78 -7.54 -8.05 10.60
N ALA A 79 -7.13 -9.26 11.01
CA ALA A 79 -6.37 -10.17 10.15
C ALA A 79 -7.13 -10.45 8.84
N ARG A 80 -8.43 -10.74 8.91
CA ARG A 80 -9.29 -10.92 7.71
C ARG A 80 -9.22 -9.70 6.79
N ARG A 81 -9.44 -8.50 7.32
CA ARG A 81 -9.41 -7.25 6.54
C ARG A 81 -8.04 -6.99 5.91
N GLN A 82 -6.97 -7.18 6.67
CA GLN A 82 -5.61 -6.97 6.17
C GLN A 82 -5.24 -8.00 5.08
N TRP A 83 -5.88 -9.17 5.06
CA TRP A 83 -5.62 -10.19 4.05
C TRP A 83 -6.34 -9.98 2.71
N GLU A 84 -7.43 -9.21 2.66
CA GLU A 84 -8.25 -9.10 1.45
C GLU A 84 -7.50 -8.61 0.22
N LEU A 85 -6.77 -7.49 0.33
CA LEU A 85 -6.05 -6.89 -0.80
C LEU A 85 -4.80 -7.71 -1.19
N PRO A 86 -3.93 -8.13 -0.26
CA PRO A 86 -2.78 -8.97 -0.59
C PRO A 86 -3.19 -10.29 -1.25
N ARG A 87 -4.26 -10.93 -0.76
CA ARG A 87 -4.78 -12.16 -1.37
C ARG A 87 -5.24 -11.94 -2.81
N ARG A 88 -6.00 -10.88 -3.08
CA ARG A 88 -6.45 -10.54 -4.45
C ARG A 88 -5.27 -10.30 -5.39
N LEU A 89 -4.23 -9.63 -4.92
CA LEU A 89 -3.01 -9.39 -5.69
C LEU A 89 -2.30 -10.70 -6.05
N LEU A 90 -2.12 -11.60 -5.07
CA LEU A 90 -1.48 -12.91 -5.28
C LEU A 90 -2.28 -13.78 -6.25
N VAL A 91 -3.62 -13.80 -6.13
CA VAL A 91 -4.49 -14.50 -7.09
C VAL A 91 -4.31 -13.93 -8.49
N ALA A 92 -4.33 -12.61 -8.65
CA ALA A 92 -4.10 -11.98 -9.95
C ALA A 92 -2.72 -12.29 -10.54
N TRP A 93 -1.70 -12.54 -9.72
CA TRP A 93 -0.38 -12.98 -10.19
C TRP A 93 -0.39 -14.43 -10.63
N LYS A 94 -1.01 -15.31 -9.85
CA LYS A 94 -1.21 -16.71 -10.22
C LYS A 94 -1.94 -16.84 -11.56
N ASP A 95 -3.04 -16.10 -11.75
CA ASP A 95 -3.83 -16.13 -12.98
C ASP A 95 -3.05 -15.64 -14.21
N ARG A 96 -2.04 -14.79 -14.00
CA ARG A 96 -1.12 -14.30 -15.04
C ARG A 96 0.10 -15.20 -15.23
N GLY A 97 0.19 -16.33 -14.52
CA GLY A 97 1.33 -17.25 -14.56
C GLY A 97 2.60 -16.70 -13.89
N VAL A 98 2.47 -15.72 -13.00
CA VAL A 98 3.59 -15.12 -12.26
C VAL A 98 3.79 -15.84 -10.94
N GLY A 99 5.00 -16.36 -10.71
CA GLY A 99 5.44 -16.89 -9.41
C GLY A 99 5.00 -18.32 -9.06
N GLY A 100 4.32 -19.03 -9.97
CA GLY A 100 4.13 -20.49 -9.89
C GLY A 100 3.60 -21.01 -8.56
N GLU A 101 4.22 -22.07 -8.05
CA GLU A 101 3.85 -22.75 -6.79
C GLU A 101 4.07 -21.86 -5.54
N ASP A 102 5.09 -21.00 -5.55
CA ASP A 102 5.40 -20.14 -4.40
C ASP A 102 4.26 -19.17 -4.09
N VAL A 103 3.63 -18.60 -5.11
CA VAL A 103 2.47 -17.71 -4.95
C VAL A 103 1.27 -18.46 -4.38
N GLN A 104 1.06 -19.70 -4.83
CA GLN A 104 -0.01 -20.54 -4.32
C GLN A 104 0.20 -20.89 -2.85
N ALA A 105 1.42 -21.24 -2.44
CA ALA A 105 1.75 -21.54 -1.06
C ALA A 105 1.46 -20.37 -0.12
N VAL A 106 1.79 -19.14 -0.53
CA VAL A 106 1.54 -17.92 0.26
C VAL A 106 0.05 -17.64 0.41
N ILE A 107 -0.73 -17.90 -0.64
CA ILE A 107 -2.20 -17.78 -0.59
C ILE A 107 -2.76 -18.75 0.46
N GLU A 108 -2.33 -20.02 0.41
CA GLU A 108 -2.79 -21.05 1.33
C GLU A 108 -2.40 -20.77 2.77
N GLU A 109 -1.18 -20.30 3.00
CA GLU A 109 -0.67 -19.91 4.32
C GLU A 109 -1.53 -18.79 4.93
N GLY A 110 -1.81 -17.73 4.17
CA GLY A 110 -2.65 -16.63 4.66
C GLY A 110 -4.12 -17.03 4.84
N ASP A 111 -4.67 -17.81 3.91
CA ASP A 111 -6.04 -18.33 3.99
C ASP A 111 -6.22 -19.22 5.23
N ALA A 112 -5.25 -20.06 5.56
CA ALA A 112 -5.28 -20.91 6.75
C ALA A 112 -5.38 -20.11 8.05
N VAL A 113 -4.74 -18.92 8.11
CA VAL A 113 -4.79 -18.06 9.30
C VAL A 113 -6.18 -17.43 9.47
N VAL A 114 -6.79 -16.95 8.39
CA VAL A 114 -8.07 -16.22 8.47
C VAL A 114 -9.29 -17.12 8.34
N ARG A 115 -9.11 -18.40 8.03
CA ARG A 115 -10.21 -19.36 7.93
C ARG A 115 -10.89 -19.47 9.30
N PRO A 116 -12.23 -19.34 9.37
CA PRO A 116 -12.93 -19.59 10.62
C PRO A 116 -12.66 -21.03 11.03
N THR A 117 -12.08 -21.24 12.22
CA THR A 117 -12.03 -22.56 12.84
C THR A 117 -13.46 -23.07 12.89
N ARG A 118 -13.76 -24.10 12.09
CA ARG A 118 -14.96 -24.89 12.30
C ARG A 118 -14.75 -25.54 13.66
N GLU A 119 -15.34 -24.95 14.69
CA GLU A 119 -15.36 -25.53 16.03
C GLU A 119 -15.84 -26.98 15.88
N PRO A 120 -15.08 -27.99 16.33
CA PRO A 120 -15.55 -29.35 16.28
C PRO A 120 -16.83 -29.39 17.10
N ARG A 121 -17.92 -29.77 16.42
CA ARG A 121 -19.26 -29.90 16.99
C ARG A 121 -19.13 -30.69 18.29
N SER A 122 -19.22 -30.00 19.42
CA SER A 122 -19.21 -30.60 20.75
C SER A 122 -20.18 -31.77 20.71
N GLU A 123 -19.63 -32.99 20.73
CA GLU A 123 -20.40 -34.21 20.86
C GLU A 123 -21.05 -34.13 22.23
N ARG A 124 -22.33 -33.71 22.21
CA ARG A 124 -23.21 -33.78 23.35
C ARG A 124 -23.16 -35.22 23.84
N THR A 125 -22.49 -35.42 24.97
CA THR A 125 -22.53 -36.64 25.76
C THR A 125 -23.99 -36.92 26.09
N SER A 126 -24.61 -37.79 25.29
CA SER A 126 -25.88 -38.38 25.66
C SER A 126 -25.58 -39.41 26.73
N THR A 127 -25.60 -38.96 27.99
CA THR A 127 -25.81 -39.82 29.15
C THR A 127 -27.16 -40.51 28.95
N ALA A 128 -27.13 -41.70 28.37
CA ALA A 128 -28.26 -42.61 28.40
C ALA A 128 -28.23 -43.33 29.75
N SER A 129 -28.93 -42.76 30.72
CA SER A 129 -29.46 -43.50 31.86
C SER A 129 -30.55 -44.47 31.36
N ARG A 130 -30.34 -45.78 31.54
CA ARG A 130 -31.27 -46.73 32.18
C ARG A 130 -30.84 -48.18 31.93
#